data_AF-A0A6I3W908-F1
#
_entry.id   AF-A0A6I3W908-F1
#
_cell.length_a   1.000
_cell.length_b   1.000
_cell.length_c   1.000
_cell.angle_alpha   90.00
_cell.angle_beta   90.00
_cell.angle_gamma   90.00
#
_symmetry.space_group_name_H-M   'P 1'
#
loop_
_entity.id
_entity.type
_entity.pdbx_description
1 polymer ?
#
loop_
_entity_poly.entity_id
_entity_poly.type
_entity_poly.pdbx_seq_one_letter_code
_entity_poly.pdbx_strand_id
1 'polypeptide(L)'
;MQFGVNNEEGKPLARGYIGMQPREDGKALIVFSGSGSHFNAPQGRSEFDGGKGASNSTLVDFKFGNKYNLTVELDSEDPHKLKGFVQDVTDPDNLGPKQHVKDIYVDQKVALSGSESGFVEHYGSKISRSSQIAPTSGGFFAPFTRDDKGDVKVGEIKSNGLYGRYRNSMVGKQLVIKEAGKGKEVSFSFQGVGYEKKI
;
A
#
# COMPACT_ATOMS: atom_id res chain seq x y z
N MET A 1 0.24 -1.39 -0.28
CA MET A 1 -0.19 -2.75 0.07
C MET A 1 -1.05 -3.27 -1.06
N GLN A 2 -0.78 -4.47 -1.56
CA GLN A 2 -1.62 -5.09 -2.59
C GLN A 2 -2.89 -5.68 -1.97
N PHE A 3 -3.93 -5.79 -2.78
CA PHE A 3 -5.15 -6.53 -2.49
C PHE A 3 -5.47 -7.42 -3.69
N GLY A 4 -6.13 -8.55 -3.45
CA GLY A 4 -6.64 -9.41 -4.51
C GLY A 4 -8.16 -9.40 -4.49
N VAL A 5 -8.75 -9.72 -5.63
CA VAL A 5 -10.18 -9.97 -5.77
C VAL A 5 -10.40 -11.38 -6.27
N ASN A 6 -11.31 -12.09 -5.63
CA ASN A 6 -11.80 -13.39 -6.06
C ASN A 6 -13.20 -13.22 -6.66
N ASN A 7 -13.55 -14.01 -7.67
CA ASN A 7 -14.92 -14.08 -8.18
C ASN A 7 -15.85 -14.81 -7.19
N GLU A 8 -17.15 -14.91 -7.51
CA GLU A 8 -18.14 -15.60 -6.66
C GLU A 8 -17.82 -17.08 -6.39
N GLU A 9 -17.06 -17.74 -7.27
CA GLU A 9 -16.59 -19.12 -7.08
C GLU A 9 -15.37 -19.22 -6.16
N GLY A 10 -14.88 -18.10 -5.63
CA GLY A 10 -13.68 -18.01 -4.80
C GLY A 10 -12.36 -18.12 -5.59
N LYS A 11 -12.39 -18.07 -6.92
CA LYS A 11 -11.19 -18.13 -7.76
C LYS A 11 -10.54 -16.75 -7.88
N PRO A 12 -9.19 -16.67 -7.83
CA PRO A 12 -8.48 -15.42 -8.08
C PRO A 12 -8.85 -14.82 -9.44
N LEU A 13 -9.28 -13.56 -9.44
CA LEU A 13 -9.71 -12.85 -10.63
C LEU A 13 -8.69 -11.78 -11.03
N ALA A 14 -8.35 -10.89 -10.11
CA ALA A 14 -7.45 -9.77 -10.38
C ALA A 14 -6.78 -9.26 -9.09
N ARG A 15 -5.84 -8.34 -9.23
CA ARG A 15 -5.10 -7.74 -8.12
C ARG A 15 -4.98 -6.24 -8.28
N GLY A 16 -4.76 -5.54 -7.18
CA GLY A 16 -4.51 -4.11 -7.17
C GLY A 16 -3.65 -3.71 -5.97
N TYR A 17 -3.53 -2.41 -5.75
CA TYR A 17 -2.93 -1.87 -4.53
C TYR A 17 -3.63 -0.60 -4.06
N ILE A 18 -3.57 -0.39 -2.74
CA ILE A 18 -3.67 0.93 -2.14
C ILE A 18 -2.30 1.31 -1.59
N GLY A 19 -1.84 2.51 -1.90
CA GLY A 19 -0.49 2.97 -1.57
C GLY A 19 -0.48 4.45 -1.20
N MET A 20 0.61 4.87 -0.55
CA MET A 20 0.83 6.25 -0.16
C MET A 20 2.16 6.72 -0.76
N GLN A 21 2.14 7.89 -1.39
CA GLN A 21 3.32 8.56 -1.93
C GLN A 21 3.50 9.90 -1.21
N PRO A 22 4.30 9.95 -0.12
CA PRO A 22 4.62 11.18 0.59
C PRO A 22 5.28 12.22 -0.31
N ARG A 23 5.02 13.50 -0.05
CA ARG A 23 5.56 14.65 -0.77
C ARG A 23 6.16 15.67 0.21
N GLU A 24 7.00 16.55 -0.33
CA GLU A 24 7.71 17.56 0.46
C GLU A 24 6.80 18.69 0.96
N ASP A 25 5.62 18.87 0.36
CA ASP A 25 4.65 19.91 0.67
C ASP A 25 3.73 19.56 1.86
N GLY A 26 4.06 18.53 2.63
CA GLY A 26 3.24 18.07 3.76
C GLY A 26 1.96 17.33 3.31
N LYS A 27 1.93 16.84 2.07
CA LYS A 27 0.84 16.03 1.53
C LYS A 27 1.33 14.65 1.13
N ALA A 28 0.40 13.72 0.95
CA ALA A 28 0.66 12.44 0.32
C ALA A 28 -0.38 12.17 -0.76
N LEU A 29 0.07 11.62 -1.88
CA LEU A 29 -0.85 11.08 -2.87
C LEU A 29 -1.21 9.66 -2.46
N ILE A 30 -2.48 9.43 -2.12
CA ILE A 30 -2.99 8.08 -1.90
C ILE A 30 -3.42 7.52 -3.24
N VAL A 31 -2.78 6.44 -3.67
CA VAL A 31 -3.05 5.76 -4.93
C VAL A 31 -3.89 4.54 -4.64
N PHE A 32 -4.96 4.34 -5.41
CA PHE A 32 -5.82 3.17 -5.33
C PHE A 32 -6.07 2.65 -6.73
N SER A 33 -5.55 1.48 -7.05
CA SER A 33 -5.46 0.99 -8.42
C SER A 33 -5.67 -0.51 -8.52
N GLY A 34 -6.28 -0.96 -9.61
CA GLY A 34 -6.48 -2.36 -9.97
C GLY A 34 -5.85 -2.67 -11.32
N SER A 35 -5.18 -3.82 -11.41
CA SER A 35 -4.47 -4.30 -12.61
C SER A 35 -5.35 -5.24 -13.42
N GLY A 36 -5.34 -5.07 -14.74
CA GLY A 36 -6.08 -5.92 -15.68
C GLY A 36 -7.44 -5.34 -16.11
N SER A 37 -8.06 -6.02 -17.08
CA SER A 37 -9.26 -5.52 -17.75
C SER A 37 -10.54 -5.51 -16.93
N HIS A 38 -10.55 -6.22 -15.80
CA HIS A 38 -11.72 -6.32 -14.93
C HIS A 38 -11.98 -5.03 -14.16
N PHE A 39 -10.97 -4.17 -14.01
CA PHE A 39 -11.11 -2.94 -13.25
C PHE A 39 -11.52 -1.75 -14.11
N ASN A 40 -12.34 -0.89 -13.53
CA ASN A 40 -12.74 0.40 -14.09
C ASN A 40 -12.68 1.50 -13.01
N ALA A 41 -12.22 2.70 -13.38
CA ALA A 41 -12.19 3.87 -12.50
C ALA A 41 -12.83 5.06 -13.24
N PRO A 42 -14.15 5.26 -13.14
CA PRO A 42 -14.87 6.31 -13.88
C PRO A 42 -14.35 7.72 -13.60
N GLN A 43 -13.82 7.96 -12.40
CA GLN A 43 -13.26 9.26 -11.98
C GLN A 43 -11.73 9.33 -12.10
N GLY A 44 -11.12 8.33 -12.73
CA GLY A 44 -9.69 8.11 -12.76
C GLY A 44 -9.15 7.82 -14.15
N ARG A 45 -8.09 7.00 -14.20
CA ARG A 45 -7.44 6.57 -15.43
C ARG A 45 -7.75 5.10 -15.71
N SER A 46 -7.81 4.75 -16.99
CA SER A 46 -7.95 3.37 -17.47
C SER A 46 -6.61 2.62 -17.55
N GLU A 47 -5.64 3.01 -16.71
CA GLU A 47 -4.29 2.47 -16.70
C GLU A 47 -3.87 2.09 -15.29
N PHE A 48 -2.99 1.08 -15.19
CA PHE A 48 -2.31 0.64 -14.00
C PHE A 48 -0.82 0.54 -14.33
N ASP A 49 0.02 1.43 -13.76
CA ASP A 49 1.46 1.48 -14.01
C ASP A 49 1.85 1.46 -15.51
N GLY A 50 1.05 2.12 -16.36
CA GLY A 50 1.22 2.17 -17.82
C GLY A 50 0.68 0.95 -18.58
N GLY A 51 0.16 -0.05 -17.88
CA GLY A 51 -0.56 -1.19 -18.44
C GLY A 51 -2.09 -1.03 -18.32
N LYS A 52 -2.84 -2.02 -18.80
CA LYS A 52 -4.30 -2.05 -18.70
C LYS A 52 -4.74 -2.17 -17.24
N GLY A 53 -5.65 -1.32 -16.81
CA GLY A 53 -6.20 -1.37 -15.45
C GLY A 53 -7.10 -0.19 -15.13
N ALA A 54 -7.17 0.14 -13.85
CA ALA A 54 -7.87 1.31 -13.35
C ALA A 54 -7.07 1.94 -12.24
N SER A 55 -6.96 3.26 -12.23
CA SER A 55 -6.23 3.99 -11.20
C SER A 55 -6.95 5.26 -10.80
N ASN A 56 -7.11 5.43 -9.49
CA ASN A 56 -7.53 6.65 -8.85
C ASN A 56 -6.47 7.12 -7.87
N SER A 57 -6.49 8.42 -7.59
CA SER A 57 -5.65 8.99 -6.54
C SER A 57 -6.29 10.19 -5.88
N THR A 58 -6.03 10.36 -4.59
CA THR A 58 -6.48 11.52 -3.82
C THR A 58 -5.32 12.09 -3.02
N LEU A 59 -5.17 13.41 -3.04
CA LEU A 59 -4.16 14.11 -2.27
C LEU A 59 -4.71 14.38 -0.87
N VAL A 60 -3.97 13.95 0.16
CA VAL A 60 -4.35 14.13 1.56
C VAL A 60 -3.24 14.82 2.34
N ASP A 61 -3.60 15.46 3.44
CA ASP A 61 -2.60 15.98 4.36
C ASP A 61 -1.82 14.84 5.02
N PHE A 62 -0.52 15.02 5.19
CA PHE A 62 0.40 13.98 5.62
C PHE A 62 1.47 14.54 6.54
N LYS A 63 1.87 13.75 7.53
CA LYS A 63 2.95 14.08 8.46
C LYS A 63 3.92 12.91 8.54
N PHE A 64 5.19 13.18 8.31
CA PHE A 64 6.24 12.19 8.55
C PHE A 64 6.26 11.78 10.02
N GLY A 65 6.41 10.48 10.27
CA GLY A 65 6.40 9.90 11.62
C GLY A 65 5.02 9.45 12.11
N ASN A 66 3.94 9.84 11.44
CA ASN A 66 2.58 9.40 11.78
C ASN A 66 2.31 7.96 11.28
N LYS A 67 1.32 7.31 11.91
CA LYS A 67 0.80 5.99 11.53
C LYS A 67 -0.50 6.16 10.76
N TYR A 68 -0.63 5.43 9.66
CA TYR A 68 -1.81 5.52 8.80
C TYR A 68 -2.35 4.13 8.48
N ASN A 69 -3.67 3.99 8.57
CA ASN A 69 -4.39 2.86 7.99
C ASN A 69 -4.74 3.18 6.54
N LEU A 70 -4.42 2.26 5.63
CA LEU A 70 -4.92 2.23 4.27
C LEU A 70 -5.90 1.07 4.15
N THR A 71 -7.15 1.35 3.86
CA THR A 71 -8.24 0.36 3.88
C THR A 71 -8.84 0.22 2.50
N VAL A 72 -9.09 -1.02 2.09
CA VAL A 72 -9.91 -1.36 0.93
C VAL A 72 -11.12 -2.13 1.44
N GLU A 73 -12.32 -1.67 1.08
CA GLU A 73 -13.59 -2.28 1.45
C GLU A 73 -14.39 -2.60 0.20
N LEU A 74 -15.09 -3.74 0.21
CA LEU A 74 -16.18 -3.98 -0.75
C LEU A 74 -17.41 -3.20 -0.28
N ASP A 75 -18.08 -2.51 -1.19
CA ASP A 75 -19.34 -1.83 -0.89
C ASP A 75 -20.41 -2.86 -0.52
N SER A 76 -21.08 -2.67 0.61
CA SER A 76 -22.16 -3.55 1.08
C SER A 76 -23.42 -3.47 0.22
N GLU A 77 -23.60 -2.37 -0.52
CA GLU A 77 -24.76 -2.14 -1.39
C GLU A 77 -24.46 -2.46 -2.86
N ASP A 78 -23.19 -2.44 -3.25
CA ASP A 78 -22.74 -2.78 -4.61
C ASP A 78 -21.51 -3.72 -4.61
N PRO A 79 -21.71 -5.03 -4.80
CA PRO A 79 -20.62 -6.02 -4.82
C PRO A 79 -19.65 -5.90 -6.01
N HIS A 80 -19.82 -4.90 -6.89
CA HIS A 80 -18.87 -4.56 -7.95
C HIS A 80 -17.92 -3.44 -7.52
N LYS A 81 -18.17 -2.77 -6.39
CA LYS A 81 -17.52 -1.53 -6.03
C LYS A 81 -16.57 -1.72 -4.85
N LEU A 82 -15.32 -1.32 -5.04
CA LEU A 82 -14.31 -1.27 -3.98
C LEU A 82 -14.06 0.19 -3.59
N LYS A 83 -14.07 0.46 -2.28
CA LYS A 83 -13.82 1.77 -1.67
C LYS A 83 -12.42 1.79 -1.05
N GLY A 84 -11.63 2.80 -1.39
CA GLY A 84 -10.34 3.07 -0.75
C GLY A 84 -10.44 4.15 0.32
N PHE A 85 -9.79 3.95 1.46
CA PHE A 85 -9.72 4.93 2.55
C PHE A 85 -8.31 5.09 3.10
N VAL A 86 -8.06 6.28 3.66
CA VAL A 86 -6.90 6.57 4.52
C VAL A 86 -7.37 7.15 5.84
N GLN A 87 -6.71 6.77 6.94
CA GLN A 87 -6.99 7.32 8.26
C GLN A 87 -5.69 7.46 9.04
N ASP A 88 -5.47 8.64 9.64
CA ASP A 88 -4.40 8.83 10.63
C ASP A 88 -4.81 8.13 11.94
N VAL A 89 -3.96 7.22 12.40
CA VAL A 89 -4.18 6.39 13.60
C VAL A 89 -2.99 6.50 14.56
N THR A 90 -2.25 7.61 14.47
CA THR A 90 -1.08 7.86 15.32
C THR A 90 -1.45 7.90 16.80
N ASP A 91 -2.55 8.59 17.10
CA ASP A 91 -3.16 8.65 18.43
C ASP A 91 -4.37 7.70 18.48
N PRO A 92 -4.29 6.56 19.20
CA PRO A 92 -5.39 5.61 19.27
C PRO A 92 -6.63 6.15 19.98
N ASP A 93 -6.48 7.16 20.86
CA ASP A 93 -7.57 7.79 21.60
C ASP A 93 -8.26 8.90 20.79
N ASN A 94 -7.58 9.40 19.74
CA ASN A 94 -8.07 10.46 18.87
C ASN A 94 -7.74 10.15 17.41
N LEU A 95 -8.48 9.19 16.84
CA LEU A 95 -8.33 8.84 15.43
C LEU A 95 -8.65 10.03 14.52
N GLY A 96 -7.81 10.24 13.50
CA GLY A 96 -8.12 11.18 12.45
C GLY A 96 -9.37 10.78 11.65
N PRO A 97 -9.93 11.69 10.83
CA PRO A 97 -11.08 11.36 9.99
C PRO A 97 -10.72 10.24 9.00
N LYS A 98 -11.61 9.27 8.84
CA LYS A 98 -11.51 8.25 7.77
C LYS A 98 -11.87 8.91 6.44
N GLN A 99 -10.84 9.27 5.68
CA GLN A 99 -11.00 9.98 4.42
C GLN A 99 -11.20 9.00 3.27
N HIS A 100 -12.26 9.20 2.51
CA HIS A 100 -12.50 8.46 1.27
C HIS A 100 -11.48 8.91 0.22
N VAL A 101 -10.75 7.95 -0.34
CA VAL A 101 -9.81 8.19 -1.44
C VAL A 101 -10.64 8.32 -2.71
N LYS A 102 -11.09 7.18 -3.25
CA LYS A 102 -11.94 7.04 -4.43
C LYS A 102 -12.45 5.60 -4.50
N ASP A 103 -13.38 5.38 -5.43
CA ASP A 103 -13.91 4.06 -5.74
C ASP A 103 -13.27 3.49 -6.99
N ILE A 104 -13.07 2.17 -7.03
CA ILE A 104 -12.80 1.42 -8.27
C ILE A 104 -13.88 0.35 -8.41
N TYR A 105 -14.21 0.01 -9.65
CA TYR A 105 -15.25 -0.95 -9.98
C TYR A 105 -14.64 -2.18 -10.61
N VAL A 106 -15.29 -3.32 -10.42
CA VAL A 106 -14.98 -4.59 -11.06
C VAL A 106 -16.15 -4.99 -11.94
N ASP A 107 -15.88 -5.57 -13.11
CA ASP A 107 -16.90 -5.96 -14.09
C ASP A 107 -17.82 -7.12 -13.67
N GLN A 108 -17.58 -7.68 -12.48
CA GLN A 108 -18.39 -8.74 -11.88
C GLN A 108 -18.33 -8.64 -10.35
N LYS A 109 -19.21 -9.38 -9.69
CA LYS A 109 -19.23 -9.49 -8.23
C LYS A 109 -17.96 -10.15 -7.73
N VAL A 110 -17.39 -9.59 -6.66
CA VAL A 110 -16.13 -10.07 -6.09
C VAL A 110 -16.12 -10.12 -4.57
N ALA A 111 -15.16 -10.85 -4.03
CA ALA A 111 -14.74 -10.78 -2.64
C ALA A 111 -13.26 -10.38 -2.55
N LEU A 112 -12.87 -9.68 -1.48
CA LEU A 112 -11.46 -9.37 -1.21
C LEU A 112 -10.70 -10.62 -0.73
N SER A 113 -9.49 -10.82 -1.25
CA SER A 113 -8.60 -11.89 -0.81
C SER A 113 -7.58 -11.37 0.23
N GLY A 114 -7.19 -12.24 1.18
CA GLY A 114 -6.42 -11.86 2.37
C GLY A 114 -4.91 -12.09 2.32
N SER A 115 -4.32 -12.47 1.18
CA SER A 115 -2.88 -12.77 1.09
C SER A 115 -2.26 -12.12 -0.13
N GLU A 116 -1.59 -11.00 0.08
CA GLU A 116 -0.93 -10.25 -0.99
C GLU A 116 0.34 -9.56 -0.48
N SER A 117 1.16 -9.04 -1.40
CA SER A 117 2.47 -8.46 -1.07
C SER A 117 2.39 -6.96 -0.76
N GLY A 118 3.37 -6.46 -0.01
CA GLY A 118 3.64 -5.03 0.15
C GLY A 118 4.99 -4.68 -0.43
N PHE A 119 5.17 -3.43 -0.84
CA PHE A 119 6.46 -2.94 -1.29
C PHE A 119 6.64 -1.46 -0.94
N VAL A 120 7.91 -1.05 -0.90
CA VAL A 120 8.34 0.34 -0.86
C VAL A 120 9.10 0.56 -2.13
N GLU A 121 8.70 1.56 -2.89
CA GLU A 121 9.37 1.92 -4.13
C GLU A 121 9.88 3.36 -4.02
N HIS A 122 11.12 3.56 -4.44
CA HIS A 122 11.59 4.91 -4.73
C HIS A 122 11.08 5.31 -6.12
N TYR A 123 9.93 5.97 -6.15
CA TYR A 123 9.29 6.45 -7.37
C TYR A 123 9.78 7.87 -7.74
N GLY A 124 9.92 8.16 -9.04
CA GLY A 124 10.29 9.49 -9.55
C GLY A 124 11.54 9.49 -10.45
N SER A 125 12.59 10.17 -10.01
CA SER A 125 13.82 10.40 -10.79
C SER A 125 14.44 9.11 -11.32
N LYS A 126 14.94 9.12 -12.57
CA LYS A 126 15.71 8.00 -13.12
C LYS A 126 16.94 7.72 -12.24
N ILE A 127 16.91 6.61 -11.51
CA ILE A 127 18.06 6.11 -10.76
C ILE A 127 18.92 5.28 -11.72
N SER A 128 20.10 5.78 -12.05
CA SER A 128 21.10 5.11 -12.87
C SER A 128 22.31 4.61 -12.07
N ARG A 129 22.46 5.03 -10.81
CA ARG A 129 23.49 4.55 -9.87
C ARG A 129 22.97 4.52 -8.44
N SER A 130 23.52 3.62 -7.61
CA SER A 130 23.11 3.47 -6.21
C SER A 130 23.21 4.76 -5.42
N SER A 131 24.27 5.56 -5.61
CA SER A 131 24.52 6.81 -4.89
C SER A 131 23.44 7.89 -5.06
N GLN A 132 22.46 7.70 -5.95
CA GLN A 132 21.29 8.58 -6.07
C GLN A 132 20.16 8.22 -5.09
N ILE A 133 20.22 7.05 -4.45
CA ILE A 133 19.18 6.57 -3.55
C ILE A 133 19.40 7.20 -2.17
N ALA A 134 18.56 8.17 -1.85
CA ALA A 134 18.62 8.90 -0.59
C ALA A 134 18.29 8.01 0.63
N PRO A 135 18.80 8.38 1.82
CA PRO A 135 18.40 7.75 3.07
C PRO A 135 16.89 7.77 3.21
N THR A 136 16.31 6.58 3.31
CA THR A 136 14.86 6.37 3.42
C THR A 136 14.61 5.41 4.57
N SER A 137 13.61 5.69 5.39
CA SER A 137 13.16 4.81 6.46
C SER A 137 11.64 4.82 6.57
N GLY A 138 11.11 3.79 7.22
CA GLY A 138 9.68 3.64 7.45
C GLY A 138 9.36 2.28 8.07
N GLY A 139 8.08 1.95 8.08
CA GLY A 139 7.63 0.64 8.54
C GLY A 139 6.20 0.33 8.14
N PHE A 140 5.82 -0.92 8.35
CA PHE A 140 4.47 -1.42 8.14
C PHE A 140 4.06 -2.33 9.29
N PHE A 141 2.79 -2.26 9.64
CA PHE A 141 2.14 -3.25 10.49
C PHE A 141 1.57 -4.38 9.64
N ALA A 142 1.39 -5.55 10.25
CA ALA A 142 0.71 -6.65 9.61
C ALA A 142 -0.71 -6.22 9.19
N PRO A 143 -1.15 -6.57 7.97
CA PRO A 143 -2.49 -6.24 7.55
C PRO A 143 -3.50 -6.91 8.49
N PHE A 144 -4.62 -6.25 8.71
CA PHE A 144 -5.70 -6.81 9.50
C PHE A 144 -7.02 -6.66 8.75
N THR A 145 -7.97 -7.52 9.10
CA THR A 145 -9.36 -7.44 8.65
C THR A 145 -10.29 -7.58 9.86
N ARG A 146 -11.59 -7.40 9.63
CA ARG A 146 -12.64 -7.73 10.59
C ARG A 146 -13.47 -8.88 10.02
N ASP A 147 -13.83 -9.83 10.87
CA ASP A 147 -14.80 -10.86 10.49
C ASP A 147 -16.24 -10.34 10.60
N ASP A 148 -17.22 -11.18 10.26
CA ASP A 148 -18.65 -10.82 10.26
C ASP A 148 -19.17 -10.42 11.65
N LYS A 149 -18.43 -10.73 12.73
CA LYS A 149 -18.75 -10.34 14.12
C LYS A 149 -18.07 -9.03 14.51
N GLY A 150 -17.23 -8.47 13.64
CA GLY A 150 -16.43 -7.28 13.88
C GLY A 150 -15.09 -7.57 14.56
N ASP A 151 -14.75 -8.84 14.83
CA ASP A 151 -13.52 -9.20 15.52
C ASP A 151 -12.31 -8.98 14.60
N VAL A 152 -11.28 -8.33 15.14
CA VAL A 152 -10.05 -8.06 14.38
C VAL A 152 -9.26 -9.35 14.17
N LYS A 153 -8.98 -9.68 12.92
CA LYS A 153 -8.03 -10.74 12.53
C LYS A 153 -6.79 -10.09 11.96
N VAL A 154 -5.67 -10.22 12.68
CA VAL A 154 -4.37 -9.69 12.25
C VAL A 154 -3.60 -10.78 11.52
N GLY A 155 -3.09 -10.44 10.33
CA GLY A 155 -2.21 -11.28 9.54
C GLY A 155 -0.79 -11.38 10.10
N GLU A 156 0.13 -11.71 9.21
CA GLU A 156 1.56 -11.85 9.50
C GLU A 156 2.39 -11.13 8.43
N ILE A 157 3.47 -10.47 8.84
CA ILE A 157 4.50 -9.97 7.94
C ILE A 157 5.58 -11.03 7.76
N LYS A 158 5.83 -11.38 6.49
CA LYS A 158 7.02 -12.10 6.04
C LYS A 158 7.81 -11.17 5.14
N SER A 159 9.09 -10.97 5.44
CA SER A 159 9.99 -10.17 4.61
C SER A 159 11.04 -11.05 3.94
N ASN A 160 11.24 -10.83 2.65
CA ASN A 160 12.32 -11.43 1.87
C ASN A 160 13.54 -10.49 1.73
N GLY A 161 13.55 -9.35 2.43
CA GLY A 161 14.62 -8.36 2.34
C GLY A 161 14.41 -7.33 1.22
N LEU A 162 15.48 -6.59 0.93
CA LEU A 162 15.53 -5.63 -0.17
C LEU A 162 15.61 -6.36 -1.52
N TYR A 163 14.87 -5.88 -2.52
CA TYR A 163 14.92 -6.38 -3.89
C TYR A 163 15.18 -5.23 -4.89
N GLY A 164 15.50 -5.58 -6.13
CA GLY A 164 15.71 -4.60 -7.22
C GLY A 164 17.15 -4.48 -7.71
N ARG A 165 17.36 -3.62 -8.72
CA ARG A 165 18.61 -3.48 -9.49
C ARG A 165 19.85 -3.26 -8.62
N TYR A 166 19.72 -2.46 -7.57
CA TYR A 166 20.84 -2.07 -6.70
C TYR A 166 20.87 -2.83 -5.38
N ARG A 167 20.16 -3.96 -5.22
CA ARG A 167 20.06 -4.67 -3.93
C ARG A 167 21.41 -4.97 -3.24
N ASN A 168 22.47 -5.19 -4.03
CA ASN A 168 23.83 -5.48 -3.54
C ASN A 168 24.69 -4.22 -3.31
N SER A 169 24.17 -3.04 -3.62
CA SER A 169 24.85 -1.73 -3.51
C SER A 169 24.03 -0.77 -2.65
N MET A 170 23.34 -1.33 -1.66
CA MET A 170 22.53 -0.63 -0.67
C MET A 170 23.04 -0.99 0.72
N VAL A 171 22.99 -0.04 1.64
CA VAL A 171 23.20 -0.29 3.07
C VAL A 171 21.93 0.09 3.82
N GLY A 172 21.70 -0.54 4.97
CA GLY A 172 20.45 -0.37 5.69
C GLY A 172 20.21 -1.44 6.74
N LYS A 173 19.07 -1.34 7.41
CA LYS A 173 18.61 -2.35 8.36
C LYS A 173 17.15 -2.66 8.07
N GLN A 174 16.78 -3.92 8.28
CA GLN A 174 15.40 -4.33 8.34
C GLN A 174 15.19 -5.12 9.62
N LEU A 175 14.19 -4.72 10.41
CA LEU A 175 13.83 -5.38 11.64
C LEU A 175 12.38 -5.82 11.56
N VAL A 176 12.14 -7.11 11.75
CA VAL A 176 10.78 -7.67 11.88
C VAL A 176 10.53 -7.96 13.35
N ILE A 177 9.59 -7.23 13.94
CA ILE A 177 9.14 -7.45 15.32
C ILE A 177 8.13 -8.59 15.29
N LYS A 178 8.35 -9.60 16.13
CA LYS A 178 7.51 -10.79 16.22
C LYS A 178 6.81 -10.86 17.57
N GLU A 179 5.54 -11.25 17.55
CA GLU A 179 4.75 -11.60 18.73
C GLU A 179 4.26 -13.03 18.59
N ALA A 180 4.47 -13.86 19.62
CA ALA A 180 4.15 -15.29 19.57
C ALA A 180 4.68 -15.99 18.30
N GLY A 181 5.88 -15.61 17.84
CA GLY A 181 6.54 -16.16 16.65
C GLY A 181 6.06 -15.59 15.30
N LYS A 182 5.00 -14.77 15.26
CA LYS A 182 4.45 -14.17 14.03
C LYS A 182 4.94 -12.74 13.84
N GLY A 183 5.37 -12.38 12.64
CA GLY A 183 5.76 -10.99 12.31
C GLY A 183 4.57 -10.03 12.39
N LYS A 184 4.67 -8.98 13.22
CA LYS A 184 3.61 -7.99 13.45
C LYS A 184 3.93 -6.60 12.93
N GLU A 185 5.20 -6.27 12.90
CA GLU A 185 5.69 -5.01 12.39
C GLU A 185 7.01 -5.25 11.67
N VAL A 186 7.23 -4.46 10.62
CA VAL A 186 8.53 -4.36 9.97
C VAL A 186 8.93 -2.90 9.96
N SER A 187 10.13 -2.60 10.45
CA SER A 187 10.79 -1.32 10.23
C SER A 187 11.97 -1.52 9.30
N PHE A 188 12.23 -0.52 8.47
CA PHE A 188 13.32 -0.54 7.52
C PHE A 188 14.02 0.82 7.45
N SER A 189 15.30 0.76 7.12
CA SER A 189 16.06 1.89 6.62
C SER A 189 16.96 1.42 5.48
N PHE A 190 17.14 2.25 4.48
CA PHE A 190 18.06 1.98 3.38
C PHE A 190 18.62 3.28 2.79
N GLN A 191 19.81 3.17 2.21
CA GLN A 191 20.42 4.20 1.35
C GLN A 191 21.35 3.53 0.35
N GLY A 192 21.61 4.21 -0.76
CA GLY A 192 22.62 3.76 -1.72
C GLY A 192 24.04 3.88 -1.21
N VAL A 193 24.90 2.92 -1.57
CA VAL A 193 26.34 3.06 -1.36
C VAL A 193 26.85 4.26 -2.13
N GLY A 194 27.67 5.10 -1.47
CA GLY A 194 28.22 6.33 -2.03
C GLY A 194 27.22 7.48 -2.11
N TYR A 195 26.07 7.39 -1.43
CA TYR A 195 25.20 8.56 -1.30
C TYR A 195 25.92 9.68 -0.57
N GLU A 196 26.07 10.81 -1.24
CA GLU A 196 26.56 12.06 -0.67
C GLU A 196 25.40 13.03 -0.66
N LYS A 197 25.05 13.53 0.53
CA LYS A 197 24.06 14.61 0.65
C LYS A 197 24.62 15.80 -0.09
N LYS A 198 23.99 16.21 -1.19
CA LYS A 198 24.33 17.47 -1.86
C LYS A 198 24.08 18.59 -0.86
N ILE A 199 25.16 19.29 -0.50
CA ILE A 199 25.16 20.49 0.35
C ILE A 199 24.69 21.67 -0.50
#